data_AF-A0A7C2XDE1-F1
#
_entry.id   AF-A0A7C2XDE1-F1
#
_cell.length_a   1.000
_cell.length_b   1.000
_cell.length_c   1.000
_cell.angle_alpha   90.00
_cell.angle_beta   90.00
_cell.angle_gamma   90.00
#
_symmetry.space_group_name_H-M   'P 1'
#
loop_
_entity.id
_entity.type
_entity.pdbx_description
1 polymer ?
#
loop_
_entity_poly.entity_id
_entity_poly.type
_entity_poly.pdbx_seq_one_letter_code
_entity_poly.pdbx_strand_id
1 'polypeptide(L)'
;MMSVILDYAQLTWPEVAALPRSLPLVIPLGNGYPTNRVFERLGMPERAGILPAIPFGWQESGLKIADHLLGAYLINLLNSLRDDGFSQVYALTPPGPDYGLGPARITLPPLASIAGNCLPSDEDRGKVILIPIGHTEQHGHHLPLSTDSDIIQAIAEGVAQAAPDKVARLPVMPYGVSTHRPSFAGTLNAGGRAFEDFWLGVIDVLVARGFDRFYLISGHGGNCSFLVNVVKYAGERYRRIFCSTSWLYLSGTQGVATLQERRRSGIGGMGHACELETALMLHIRPELVRMDKVVDEMDFIATPSYFMDWVEGGALVANPPWDDDTRTGAYGAGSLATRENGEYWLKAAISEKVIHIDEIHDQYTRREARRQAGYGLWGKNNCQE
;
A
#
# COMPACT_ATOMS: atom_id res chain seq x y z
N MET A 1 18.71 16.83 27.15
CA MET A 1 18.47 15.43 26.72
C MET A 1 18.41 15.42 25.20
N MET A 2 18.99 14.43 24.53
CA MET A 2 18.86 14.30 23.07
C MET A 2 17.44 13.85 22.75
N SER A 3 16.75 14.59 21.89
CA SER A 3 15.44 14.22 21.37
C SER A 3 15.50 12.90 20.60
N VAL A 4 14.54 12.00 20.83
CA VAL A 4 14.50 10.65 20.24
C VAL A 4 13.39 10.57 19.18
N ILE A 5 13.76 10.14 17.96
CA ILE A 5 12.78 9.76 16.93
C ILE A 5 12.34 8.32 17.19
N LEU A 6 11.02 8.14 17.16
CA LEU A 6 10.39 6.84 17.09
C LEU A 6 9.93 6.59 15.65
N ASP A 7 10.47 5.57 15.00
CA ASP A 7 9.96 5.11 13.71
C ASP A 7 8.63 4.40 13.95
N TYR A 8 7.54 5.08 13.63
CA TYR A 8 6.20 4.61 13.95
C TYR A 8 5.86 3.30 13.22
N ALA A 9 6.38 3.12 12.00
CA ALA A 9 6.05 1.98 11.15
C ALA A 9 6.67 0.68 11.67
N GLN A 10 7.78 0.77 12.41
CA GLN A 10 8.48 -0.38 12.99
C GLN A 10 7.86 -0.86 14.32
N LEU A 11 6.88 -0.13 14.85
CA LEU A 11 6.17 -0.55 16.05
C LEU A 11 5.22 -1.70 15.75
N THR A 12 4.89 -2.46 16.79
CA THR A 12 3.73 -3.35 16.84
C THR A 12 2.53 -2.60 17.42
N TRP A 13 1.31 -3.08 17.18
CA TRP A 13 0.12 -2.38 17.69
C TRP A 13 0.06 -2.28 19.23
N PRO A 14 0.54 -3.25 20.04
CA PRO A 14 0.58 -3.08 21.49
C PRO A 14 1.55 -1.97 21.92
N GLU A 15 2.64 -1.77 21.16
CA GLU A 15 3.58 -0.68 21.41
C GLU A 15 2.95 0.68 21.08
N VAL A 16 2.18 0.78 19.99
CA VAL A 16 1.35 1.97 19.69
C VAL A 16 0.33 2.21 20.81
N ALA A 17 -0.35 1.16 21.27
CA ALA A 17 -1.34 1.23 22.33
C ALA A 17 -0.74 1.75 23.66
N ALA A 18 0.54 1.49 23.90
CA ALA A 18 1.28 1.96 25.06
C ALA A 18 1.86 3.38 24.93
N LEU A 19 1.80 4.00 23.74
CA LEU A 19 2.34 5.35 23.55
C LEU A 19 1.53 6.40 24.34
N PRO A 20 2.19 7.43 24.90
CA PRO A 20 1.48 8.57 25.45
C PRO A 20 0.63 9.26 24.36
N ARG A 21 -0.64 9.51 24.65
CA ARG A 21 -1.56 10.19 23.71
C ARG A 21 -1.23 11.67 23.47
N SER A 22 -0.30 12.20 24.26
CA SER A 22 0.32 13.51 24.05
C SER A 22 1.58 13.44 23.17
N LEU A 23 2.06 12.27 22.76
CA LEU A 23 3.23 12.13 21.89
C LEU A 23 2.93 12.78 20.52
N PRO A 24 3.76 13.71 20.04
CA PRO A 24 3.61 14.25 18.70
C PRO A 24 3.86 13.18 17.64
N LEU A 25 2.92 13.03 16.70
CA LEU A 25 3.01 12.15 15.55
C LEU A 25 3.01 12.96 14.25
N VAL A 26 3.91 12.64 13.34
CA VAL A 26 4.13 13.43 12.12
C VAL A 26 4.13 12.55 10.88
N ILE A 27 3.28 12.88 9.90
CA ILE A 27 3.27 12.29 8.55
C ILE A 27 4.00 13.23 7.59
N PRO A 28 5.19 12.88 7.08
CA PRO A 28 5.93 13.75 6.19
C PRO A 28 5.52 13.57 4.71
N LEU A 29 5.49 14.68 3.97
CA LEU A 29 5.45 14.67 2.51
C LEU A 29 6.89 14.59 1.98
N GLY A 30 7.29 13.41 1.53
CA GLY A 30 8.67 13.10 1.17
C GLY A 30 9.62 13.00 2.36
N ASN A 31 10.91 12.83 2.07
CA ASN A 31 11.97 12.61 3.06
C ASN A 31 12.95 13.80 3.11
N GLY A 32 13.94 13.74 4.02
CA GLY A 32 15.04 14.70 4.05
C GLY A 32 14.80 15.96 4.90
N TYR A 33 13.83 15.92 5.81
CA TYR A 33 13.63 16.99 6.78
C TYR A 33 14.68 16.92 7.90
N PRO A 34 15.34 18.05 8.24
CA PRO A 34 16.31 18.06 9.33
C PRO A 34 15.63 17.86 10.68
N THR A 35 15.97 16.76 11.38
CA THR A 35 15.36 16.34 12.65
C THR A 35 15.29 17.45 13.68
N ASN A 36 16.39 18.18 13.90
CA ASN A 36 16.44 19.27 14.87
C ASN A 36 15.37 20.34 14.59
N ARG A 37 15.14 20.69 13.32
CA ARG A 37 14.13 21.68 12.93
C ARG A 37 12.71 21.15 13.08
N VAL A 38 12.49 19.85 12.84
CA VAL A 38 11.21 19.21 13.11
C VAL A 38 10.89 19.30 14.61
N PHE A 39 11.85 18.98 15.48
CA PHE A 39 11.66 19.07 16.92
C PHE A 39 11.46 20.51 17.41
N GLU A 40 12.18 21.49 16.86
CA GLU A 40 11.94 22.92 17.13
C GLU A 40 10.48 23.31 16.86
N ARG A 41 9.92 22.85 15.71
CA ARG A 41 8.52 23.12 15.34
C ARG A 41 7.50 22.44 16.23
N LEU A 42 7.87 21.31 16.83
CA LEU A 42 7.05 20.57 17.78
C LEU A 42 7.17 21.09 19.22
N GLY A 43 7.94 22.15 19.47
CA GLY A 43 8.16 22.68 20.82
C GLY A 43 9.20 21.90 21.63
N MET A 44 10.17 21.27 20.97
CA MET A 44 11.27 20.49 21.55
C MET A 44 10.81 19.38 22.51
N PRO A 45 9.94 18.45 22.07
CA PRO A 45 9.56 17.31 22.89
C PRO A 45 10.76 16.37 23.09
N GLU A 46 10.73 15.59 24.16
CA GLU A 46 11.72 14.52 24.38
C GLU A 46 11.66 13.45 23.28
N ARG A 47 10.46 13.19 22.76
CA ARG A 47 10.19 12.16 21.76
C ARG A 47 9.14 12.64 20.75
N ALA A 48 9.26 12.17 19.51
CA ALA A 48 8.22 12.30 18.48
C ALA A 48 8.18 11.04 17.61
N GLY A 49 6.97 10.63 17.21
CA GLY A 49 6.79 9.56 16.24
C GLY A 49 6.77 10.12 14.82
N ILE A 50 7.62 9.58 13.95
CA ILE A 50 7.62 9.90 12.52
C ILE A 50 7.02 8.70 11.79
N LEU A 51 5.97 8.96 11.02
CA LEU A 51 5.29 7.98 10.19
C LEU A 51 5.93 7.88 8.80
N PRO A 52 5.65 6.81 8.02
CA PRO A 52 6.12 6.70 6.65
C PRO A 52 5.82 7.92 5.80
N ALA A 53 6.78 8.35 5.00
CA ALA A 53 6.60 9.49 4.12
C ALA A 53 5.63 9.18 2.98
N ILE A 54 4.79 10.16 2.61
CA ILE A 54 4.04 10.11 1.36
C ILE A 54 5.00 10.46 0.22
N PRO A 55 5.28 9.52 -0.71
CA PRO A 55 6.36 9.70 -1.69
C PRO A 55 6.01 10.70 -2.80
N PHE A 56 4.74 10.85 -3.14
CA PHE A 56 4.31 11.71 -4.25
C PHE A 56 2.87 12.23 -4.07
N GLY A 57 2.42 13.05 -5.02
CA GLY A 57 1.10 13.69 -5.01
C GLY A 57 1.15 15.17 -4.60
N TRP A 58 2.25 15.62 -4.02
CA TRP A 58 2.45 16.99 -3.55
C TRP A 58 3.33 17.80 -4.51
N GLN A 59 3.36 19.12 -4.32
CA GLN A 59 4.16 20.03 -5.15
C GLN A 59 5.66 19.70 -5.09
N GLU A 60 6.35 19.62 -6.24
CA GLU A 60 7.78 19.23 -6.37
C GLU A 60 8.08 17.75 -6.12
N SER A 61 7.07 16.90 -5.89
CA SER A 61 7.29 15.45 -5.79
C SER A 61 7.59 14.76 -7.12
N GLY A 62 7.56 15.49 -8.24
CA GLY A 62 7.66 14.96 -9.62
C GLY A 62 6.39 14.27 -10.16
N LEU A 63 5.37 14.07 -9.31
CA LEU A 63 4.07 13.50 -9.66
C LEU A 63 2.98 14.18 -8.82
N LYS A 64 2.80 15.48 -9.06
CA LYS A 64 1.81 16.31 -8.36
C LYS A 64 0.39 15.95 -8.83
N ILE A 65 -0.53 15.78 -7.89
CA ILE A 65 -1.98 15.70 -8.17
C ILE A 65 -2.69 16.98 -7.69
N ALA A 66 -4.00 17.07 -7.88
CA ALA A 66 -4.76 18.22 -7.40
C ALA A 66 -4.74 18.32 -5.86
N ASP A 67 -4.49 19.54 -5.34
CA ASP A 67 -4.21 19.77 -3.92
C ASP A 67 -5.35 19.29 -2.99
N HIS A 68 -6.62 19.39 -3.43
CA HIS A 68 -7.76 18.94 -2.64
C HIS A 68 -7.85 17.41 -2.52
N LEU A 69 -7.33 16.65 -3.51
CA LEU A 69 -7.29 15.19 -3.47
C LEU A 69 -6.29 14.71 -2.42
N LEU A 70 -5.07 15.27 -2.45
CA LEU A 70 -4.07 14.98 -1.42
C LEU A 70 -4.52 15.48 -0.04
N GLY A 71 -5.18 16.63 0.03
CA GLY A 71 -5.74 17.17 1.27
C GLY A 71 -6.74 16.23 1.94
N ALA A 72 -7.73 15.73 1.19
CA ALA A 72 -8.70 14.77 1.70
C ALA A 72 -8.02 13.48 2.19
N TYR A 73 -7.03 12.98 1.44
CA TYR A 73 -6.24 11.81 1.79
C TYR A 73 -5.49 12.01 3.13
N LEU A 74 -4.76 13.12 3.27
CA LEU A 74 -4.03 13.46 4.49
C LEU A 74 -4.94 13.65 5.70
N ILE A 75 -6.08 14.33 5.53
CA ILE A 75 -7.03 14.57 6.61
C ILE A 75 -7.54 13.26 7.19
N ASN A 76 -7.86 12.27 6.35
CA ASN A 76 -8.29 10.95 6.81
C ASN A 76 -7.19 10.21 7.58
N LEU A 77 -5.93 10.30 7.13
CA LEU A 77 -4.79 9.73 7.84
C LEU A 77 -4.49 10.41 9.19
N LEU A 78 -4.73 11.71 9.31
CA LEU A 78 -4.61 12.42 10.59
C LEU A 78 -5.78 12.08 11.52
N ASN A 79 -7.00 11.93 10.97
CA ASN A 79 -8.19 11.58 11.74
C ASN A 79 -8.14 10.18 12.32
N SER A 80 -7.74 9.18 11.53
CA SER A 80 -6.47 8.51 11.80
C SER A 80 -6.01 8.39 13.27
N LEU A 81 -4.81 8.90 13.45
CA LEU A 81 -4.16 9.05 14.74
C LEU A 81 -5.04 9.72 15.82
N ARG A 82 -5.98 10.62 15.47
CA ARG A 82 -6.90 11.22 16.46
C ARG A 82 -7.91 10.24 17.02
N ASP A 83 -8.45 9.34 16.21
CA ASP A 83 -9.40 8.33 16.68
C ASP A 83 -8.70 7.31 17.59
N ASP A 84 -7.39 7.10 17.42
CA ASP A 84 -6.52 6.36 18.35
C ASP A 84 -6.18 7.18 19.62
N GLY A 85 -6.75 8.39 19.75
CA GLY A 85 -6.63 9.27 20.91
C GLY A 85 -5.45 10.25 20.87
N PHE A 86 -4.60 10.25 19.82
CA PHE A 86 -3.46 11.17 19.77
C PHE A 86 -3.91 12.62 19.56
N SER A 87 -3.50 13.47 20.50
CA SER A 87 -3.87 14.90 20.53
C SER A 87 -2.97 15.79 19.66
N GLN A 88 -1.76 15.32 19.36
CA GLN A 88 -0.73 16.07 18.63
C GLN A 88 -0.38 15.32 17.34
N VAL A 89 -1.10 15.61 16.27
CA VAL A 89 -0.92 14.95 14.97
C VAL A 89 -0.71 15.99 13.89
N TYR A 90 0.34 15.81 13.09
CA TYR A 90 0.76 16.80 12.11
C TYR A 90 1.10 16.18 10.77
N ALA A 91 0.81 16.90 9.69
CA ALA A 91 1.42 16.65 8.39
C ALA A 91 2.60 17.63 8.21
N LEU A 92 3.78 17.09 7.90
CA LEU A 92 4.98 17.87 7.63
C LEU A 92 5.14 18.07 6.12
N THR A 93 5.06 19.31 5.67
CA THR A 93 5.04 19.66 4.24
C THR A 93 6.24 20.55 3.87
N PRO A 94 6.69 20.50 2.61
CA PRO A 94 7.49 21.60 2.07
C PRO A 94 6.67 22.89 1.97
N PRO A 95 7.30 24.05 1.75
CA PRO A 95 6.61 25.28 1.40
C PRO A 95 5.71 25.06 0.17
N GLY A 96 4.46 25.55 0.24
CA GLY A 96 3.46 25.25 -0.80
C GLY A 96 2.02 25.39 -0.30
N PRO A 97 1.04 24.78 -1.00
CA PRO A 97 -0.37 24.85 -0.63
C PRO A 97 -0.64 24.22 0.74
N ASP A 98 -1.73 24.64 1.38
CA ASP A 98 -2.11 24.17 2.71
C ASP A 98 -2.73 22.78 2.74
N TYR A 99 -3.23 22.31 1.60
CA TYR A 99 -3.98 21.05 1.48
C TYR A 99 -5.20 20.98 2.43
N GLY A 100 -5.66 22.11 2.98
CA GLY A 100 -6.78 22.17 3.93
C GLY A 100 -6.44 21.66 5.33
N LEU A 101 -5.16 21.60 5.70
CA LEU A 101 -4.68 21.02 6.95
C LEU A 101 -4.76 21.99 8.14
N GLY A 102 -4.75 23.30 7.87
CA GLY A 102 -4.81 24.34 8.90
C GLY A 102 -3.78 24.13 10.02
N PRO A 103 -4.20 24.07 11.30
CA PRO A 103 -3.26 23.96 12.43
C PRO A 103 -2.53 22.61 12.50
N ALA A 104 -2.99 21.58 11.78
CA ALA A 104 -2.32 20.28 11.71
C ALA A 104 -1.13 20.29 10.73
N ARG A 105 -0.81 21.41 10.11
CA ARG A 105 0.30 21.54 9.17
C ARG A 105 1.56 22.07 9.83
N ILE A 106 2.68 21.39 9.62
CA ILE A 106 4.01 21.93 9.87
C ILE A 106 4.71 22.14 8.53
N THR A 107 5.24 23.35 8.31
CA THR A 107 5.99 23.67 7.09
C THR A 107 7.46 23.85 7.38
N LEU A 108 8.30 23.08 6.68
CA LEU A 108 9.76 23.17 6.69
C LEU A 108 10.33 22.88 5.29
N PRO A 109 11.39 23.57 4.85
CA PRO A 109 12.11 23.16 3.64
C PRO A 109 12.94 21.89 3.92
N PRO A 110 12.93 20.89 3.02
CA PRO A 110 13.82 19.74 3.11
C PRO A 110 15.29 20.13 2.83
N LEU A 111 16.26 19.36 3.34
CA LEU A 111 17.70 19.65 3.23
C LEU A 111 18.25 19.50 1.80
N ALA A 112 17.63 18.65 0.99
CA ALA A 112 17.86 18.52 -0.44
C ALA A 112 16.51 18.71 -1.15
N SER A 113 16.50 19.02 -2.46
CA SER A 113 15.31 18.68 -3.23
C SER A 113 15.03 17.20 -2.97
N ILE A 114 13.78 16.81 -2.89
CA ILE A 114 13.39 15.42 -2.58
C ILE A 114 13.70 14.58 -3.84
N ALA A 115 14.98 14.50 -4.15
CA ALA A 115 15.63 13.70 -5.17
C ALA A 115 15.86 12.35 -4.51
N GLY A 116 15.15 11.33 -5.00
CA GLY A 116 15.26 9.99 -4.43
C GLY A 116 14.10 9.07 -4.79
N ASN A 117 12.97 9.62 -5.22
CA ASN A 117 11.90 8.80 -5.79
C ASN A 117 12.19 8.60 -7.27
N CYS A 118 12.63 7.39 -7.63
CA CYS A 118 12.68 6.93 -9.01
C CYS A 118 11.26 6.89 -9.57
N LEU A 119 10.78 8.04 -10.02
CA LEU A 119 9.56 8.13 -10.81
C LEU A 119 9.88 7.74 -12.27
N PRO A 120 8.94 7.12 -12.98
CA PRO A 120 9.07 6.82 -14.39
C PRO A 120 9.46 8.08 -15.18
N SER A 121 10.49 7.92 -16.00
CA SER A 121 10.98 8.92 -16.94
C SER A 121 10.24 8.82 -18.27
N ASP A 122 10.46 9.78 -19.17
CA ASP A 122 9.86 9.73 -20.51
C ASP A 122 10.38 8.55 -21.34
N GLU A 123 11.54 7.97 -21.01
CA GLU A 123 12.09 6.77 -21.63
C GLU A 123 11.34 5.49 -21.23
N ASP A 124 10.57 5.53 -20.14
CA ASP A 124 9.76 4.40 -19.68
C ASP A 124 8.39 4.33 -20.36
N ARG A 125 8.09 5.26 -21.28
CA ARG A 125 6.86 5.18 -22.09
C ARG A 125 6.83 3.87 -22.87
N GLY A 126 5.67 3.23 -22.89
CA GLY A 126 5.51 1.90 -23.47
C GLY A 126 5.70 0.76 -22.45
N LYS A 127 6.39 0.98 -21.34
CA LYS A 127 6.45 0.02 -20.23
C LYS A 127 5.14 0.00 -19.43
N VAL A 128 4.95 -1.06 -18.64
CA VAL A 128 3.93 -1.07 -17.58
C VAL A 128 4.42 -0.20 -16.43
N ILE A 129 3.60 0.73 -15.97
CA ILE A 129 3.83 1.44 -14.72
C ILE A 129 3.28 0.60 -13.57
N LEU A 130 4.19 -0.02 -12.81
CA LEU A 130 3.89 -0.78 -11.61
C LEU A 130 3.70 0.16 -10.43
N ILE A 131 2.55 0.09 -9.78
CA ILE A 131 2.14 0.98 -8.70
C ILE A 131 1.98 0.12 -7.43
N PRO A 132 3.04 0.01 -6.59
CA PRO A 132 2.96 -0.72 -5.34
C PRO A 132 2.27 0.10 -4.25
N ILE A 133 1.28 -0.51 -3.60
CA ILE A 133 0.46 0.09 -2.57
C ILE A 133 0.49 -0.83 -1.35
N GLY A 134 1.15 -0.37 -0.30
CA GLY A 134 1.18 -1.07 0.98
C GLY A 134 0.12 -0.54 1.92
N HIS A 135 0.42 -0.65 3.20
CA HIS A 135 -0.36 -0.04 4.27
C HIS A 135 0.49 0.16 5.52
N THR A 136 -0.06 0.91 6.47
CA THR A 136 0.48 1.05 7.82
C THR A 136 -0.61 0.59 8.77
N GLU A 137 -0.51 -0.66 9.24
CA GLU A 137 -1.56 -1.27 10.06
C GLU A 137 -1.09 -2.32 11.04
N GLN A 138 -1.89 -2.52 12.08
CA GLN A 138 -1.65 -3.57 13.08
C GLN A 138 -1.46 -4.94 12.42
N HIS A 139 -0.47 -5.72 12.87
CA HIS A 139 -0.27 -7.10 12.44
C HIS A 139 -0.03 -8.00 13.66
N GLY A 140 -1.00 -8.04 14.56
CA GLY A 140 -0.85 -8.79 15.81
C GLY A 140 0.28 -8.25 16.68
N HIS A 141 0.74 -9.07 17.61
CA HIS A 141 1.76 -8.67 18.58
C HIS A 141 3.20 -8.78 18.06
N HIS A 142 3.42 -9.44 16.92
CA HIS A 142 4.74 -9.87 16.47
C HIS A 142 5.27 -9.18 15.22
N LEU A 143 4.41 -8.58 14.39
CA LEU A 143 4.82 -7.92 13.16
C LEU A 143 4.69 -6.39 13.23
N PRO A 144 5.59 -5.66 12.55
CA PRO A 144 5.56 -4.21 12.53
C PRO A 144 4.37 -3.68 11.71
N LEU A 145 3.99 -2.42 11.95
CA LEU A 145 2.94 -1.76 11.17
C LEU A 145 3.27 -1.66 9.66
N SER A 146 4.56 -1.71 9.31
CA SER A 146 5.07 -1.61 7.94
C SER A 146 4.92 -2.88 7.11
N THR A 147 4.44 -3.99 7.67
CA THR A 147 4.44 -5.33 7.05
C THR A 147 3.98 -5.33 5.58
N ASP A 148 2.80 -4.79 5.31
CA ASP A 148 2.24 -4.70 3.95
C ASP A 148 3.14 -3.92 2.99
N SER A 149 3.70 -2.81 3.50
CA SER A 149 4.56 -1.90 2.74
C SER A 149 5.92 -2.54 2.44
N ASP A 150 6.52 -3.21 3.42
CA ASP A 150 7.81 -3.90 3.27
C ASP A 150 7.68 -5.06 2.26
N ILE A 151 6.61 -5.86 2.37
CA ILE A 151 6.38 -6.99 1.48
C ILE A 151 6.15 -6.54 0.04
N ILE A 152 5.21 -5.60 -0.19
CA ILE A 152 4.88 -5.17 -1.55
C ILE A 152 6.05 -4.41 -2.20
N GLN A 153 6.86 -3.71 -1.39
CA GLN A 153 8.09 -3.08 -1.87
C GLN A 153 9.08 -4.12 -2.37
N ALA A 154 9.37 -5.17 -1.58
CA ALA A 154 10.29 -6.23 -1.98
C ALA A 154 9.85 -6.92 -3.28
N ILE A 155 8.55 -7.18 -3.42
CA ILE A 155 7.98 -7.75 -4.65
C ILE A 155 8.13 -6.80 -5.83
N ALA A 156 7.77 -5.52 -5.66
CA ALA A 156 7.84 -4.54 -6.75
C ALA A 156 9.29 -4.30 -7.21
N GLU A 157 10.25 -4.31 -6.29
CA GLU A 157 11.68 -4.24 -6.61
C GLU A 157 12.15 -5.47 -7.36
N GLY A 158 11.77 -6.68 -6.92
CA GLY A 158 12.09 -7.92 -7.61
C GLY A 158 11.50 -7.99 -9.02
N VAL A 159 10.27 -7.52 -9.23
CA VAL A 159 9.62 -7.44 -10.55
C VAL A 159 10.36 -6.47 -11.47
N ALA A 160 10.73 -5.28 -10.96
CA ALA A 160 11.48 -4.30 -11.73
C ALA A 160 12.87 -4.81 -12.12
N GLN A 161 13.53 -5.57 -11.25
CA GLN A 161 14.83 -6.19 -11.54
C GLN A 161 14.71 -7.34 -12.56
N ALA A 162 13.62 -8.12 -12.50
CA ALA A 162 13.41 -9.26 -13.38
C ALA A 162 12.99 -8.87 -14.81
N ALA A 163 12.36 -7.70 -14.98
CA ALA A 163 11.83 -7.26 -16.28
C ALA A 163 12.10 -5.75 -16.59
N PRO A 164 13.35 -5.26 -16.47
CA PRO A 164 13.67 -3.82 -16.52
C PRO A 164 13.26 -3.11 -17.83
N ASP A 165 13.19 -3.87 -18.93
CA ASP A 165 12.79 -3.35 -20.24
C ASP A 165 11.26 -3.26 -20.42
N LYS A 166 10.49 -3.91 -19.54
CA LYS A 166 9.03 -4.05 -19.66
C LYS A 166 8.25 -3.31 -18.59
N VAL A 167 8.87 -2.99 -17.45
CA VAL A 167 8.22 -2.35 -16.31
C VAL A 167 9.06 -1.20 -15.77
N ALA A 168 8.38 -0.14 -15.33
CA ALA A 168 8.93 0.89 -14.45
C ALA A 168 8.02 1.00 -13.23
N ARG A 169 8.57 1.26 -12.04
CA ARG A 169 7.79 1.28 -10.80
C ARG A 169 7.67 2.67 -10.21
N LEU A 170 6.56 2.95 -9.54
CA LEU A 170 6.48 4.04 -8.57
C LEU A 170 7.11 3.61 -7.22
N PRO A 171 7.48 4.57 -6.36
CA PRO A 171 7.71 4.29 -4.95
C PRO A 171 6.47 3.66 -4.29
N VAL A 172 6.67 2.83 -3.27
CA VAL A 172 5.56 2.26 -2.49
C VAL A 172 4.77 3.36 -1.79
N MET A 173 3.46 3.34 -1.93
CA MET A 173 2.56 4.16 -1.12
C MET A 173 2.27 3.42 0.20
N PRO A 174 2.68 3.93 1.37
CA PRO A 174 2.57 3.20 2.64
C PRO A 174 1.19 3.33 3.30
N TYR A 175 0.20 3.85 2.57
CA TYR A 175 -1.13 4.14 3.07
C TYR A 175 -2.18 3.67 2.07
N GLY A 176 -3.32 3.27 2.62
CA GLY A 176 -4.38 2.55 1.92
C GLY A 176 -5.71 2.70 2.63
N VAL A 177 -6.62 1.77 2.38
CA VAL A 177 -7.95 1.74 3.01
C VAL A 177 -8.05 0.52 3.91
N SER A 178 -8.25 0.77 5.21
CA SER A 178 -8.61 -0.27 6.18
C SER A 178 -9.92 0.11 6.89
N THR A 179 -10.86 -0.85 6.91
CA THR A 179 -12.21 -0.69 7.46
C THR A 179 -12.38 -1.30 8.85
N HIS A 180 -11.34 -1.93 9.42
CA HIS A 180 -11.37 -2.62 10.73
C HIS A 180 -10.76 -1.82 11.89
N ARG A 181 -10.45 -0.56 11.60
CA ARG A 181 -9.70 0.39 12.42
C ARG A 181 -10.14 0.59 13.89
N PRO A 182 -11.44 0.56 14.25
CA PRO A 182 -11.85 0.79 15.65
C PRO A 182 -11.32 -0.25 16.65
N SER A 183 -10.95 -1.44 16.17
CA SER A 183 -10.66 -2.60 17.01
C SER A 183 -9.26 -2.54 17.62
N PHE A 184 -8.26 -2.03 16.88
CA PHE A 184 -6.85 -2.05 17.28
C PHE A 184 -6.14 -0.76 16.84
N ALA A 185 -5.31 -0.20 17.73
CA ALA A 185 -4.55 1.02 17.45
C ALA A 185 -3.46 0.79 16.38
N GLY A 186 -3.03 1.85 15.71
CA GLY A 186 -1.92 1.79 14.75
C GLY A 186 -2.34 1.55 13.31
N THR A 187 -3.62 1.31 13.03
CA THR A 187 -4.16 1.18 11.68
C THR A 187 -4.57 2.53 11.11
N LEU A 188 -3.94 2.92 10.00
CA LEU A 188 -4.20 4.17 9.30
C LEU A 188 -5.28 3.94 8.25
N ASN A 189 -6.14 4.93 7.97
CA ASN A 189 -7.12 4.82 6.89
C ASN A 189 -7.15 6.10 6.07
N ALA A 190 -6.85 5.99 4.77
CA ALA A 190 -6.94 7.10 3.84
C ALA A 190 -8.38 7.44 3.43
N GLY A 191 -9.35 6.60 3.77
CA GLY A 191 -10.76 6.72 3.42
C GLY A 191 -11.03 6.32 1.97
N GLY A 192 -12.01 5.43 1.76
CA GLY A 192 -12.26 4.80 0.46
C GLY A 192 -12.39 5.76 -0.73
N ARG A 193 -13.20 6.81 -0.60
CA ARG A 193 -13.38 7.83 -1.67
C ARG A 193 -12.10 8.61 -1.94
N ALA A 194 -11.44 9.10 -0.89
CA ALA A 194 -10.21 9.86 -1.05
C ALA A 194 -9.07 8.99 -1.61
N PHE A 195 -9.03 7.70 -1.28
CA PHE A 195 -8.11 6.73 -1.88
C PHE A 195 -8.38 6.55 -3.37
N GLU A 196 -9.64 6.30 -3.77
CA GLU A 196 -10.01 6.15 -5.19
C GLU A 196 -9.69 7.42 -5.99
N ASP A 197 -10.08 8.58 -5.47
CA ASP A 197 -9.85 9.86 -6.13
C ASP A 197 -8.35 10.20 -6.22
N PHE A 198 -7.56 9.88 -5.18
CA PHE A 198 -6.11 10.03 -5.20
C PHE A 198 -5.48 9.24 -6.33
N TRP A 199 -5.80 7.94 -6.45
CA TRP A 199 -5.21 7.08 -7.47
C TRP A 199 -5.69 7.42 -8.88
N LEU A 200 -6.95 7.84 -9.03
CA LEU A 200 -7.43 8.40 -10.28
C LEU A 200 -6.65 9.66 -10.66
N GLY A 201 -6.41 10.57 -9.71
CA GLY A 201 -5.57 11.76 -9.94
C GLY A 201 -4.12 11.41 -10.33
N VAL A 202 -3.53 10.37 -9.73
CA VAL A 202 -2.21 9.85 -10.12
C VAL A 202 -2.22 9.34 -11.56
N ILE A 203 -3.22 8.53 -11.92
CA ILE A 203 -3.37 7.99 -13.27
C ILE A 203 -3.60 9.13 -14.27
N ASP A 204 -4.44 10.11 -13.96
CA ASP A 204 -4.73 11.27 -14.82
C ASP A 204 -3.42 11.98 -15.23
N VAL A 205 -2.51 12.20 -14.27
CA VAL A 205 -1.21 12.83 -14.50
C VAL A 205 -0.28 11.96 -15.33
N LEU A 206 -0.24 10.65 -15.07
CA LEU A 206 0.60 9.73 -15.84
C LEU A 206 0.10 9.58 -17.29
N VAL A 207 -1.21 9.52 -17.49
CA VAL A 207 -1.82 9.49 -18.83
C VAL A 207 -1.51 10.77 -19.58
N ALA A 208 -1.62 11.94 -18.93
CA ALA A 208 -1.23 13.21 -19.53
C ALA A 208 0.25 13.26 -19.95
N ARG A 209 1.11 12.48 -19.28
CA ARG A 209 2.54 12.31 -19.63
C ARG A 209 2.80 11.23 -20.70
N GLY A 210 1.76 10.57 -21.20
CA GLY A 210 1.85 9.57 -22.27
C GLY A 210 2.06 8.13 -21.83
N PHE A 211 1.91 7.82 -20.54
CA PHE A 211 1.88 6.42 -20.08
C PHE A 211 0.49 5.81 -20.32
N ASP A 212 0.46 4.52 -20.67
CA ASP A 212 -0.76 3.87 -21.16
C ASP A 212 -1.01 2.47 -20.60
N ARG A 213 -0.10 1.93 -19.80
CA ARG A 213 -0.23 0.64 -19.13
C ARG A 213 0.03 0.81 -17.64
N PHE A 214 -0.94 0.50 -16.81
CA PHE A 214 -0.86 0.66 -15.36
C PHE A 214 -1.19 -0.65 -14.67
N TYR A 215 -0.39 -1.01 -13.68
CA TYR A 215 -0.63 -2.18 -12.85
C TYR A 215 -0.53 -1.82 -11.38
N LEU A 216 -1.68 -1.73 -10.72
CA LEU A 216 -1.78 -1.46 -9.29
C LEU A 216 -1.67 -2.79 -8.55
N ILE A 217 -0.67 -2.93 -7.68
CA ILE A 217 -0.48 -4.11 -6.84
C ILE A 217 -0.57 -3.73 -5.37
N SER A 218 -1.28 -4.53 -4.58
CA SER A 218 -1.50 -4.27 -3.17
C SER A 218 -0.76 -5.28 -2.29
N GLY A 219 -0.14 -4.79 -1.23
CA GLY A 219 0.28 -5.61 -0.08
C GLY A 219 -0.85 -5.88 0.91
N HIS A 220 -1.93 -5.09 0.85
CA HIS A 220 -3.00 -5.06 1.84
C HIS A 220 -4.36 -5.45 1.23
N GLY A 221 -5.10 -6.33 1.89
CA GLY A 221 -6.39 -6.85 1.38
C GLY A 221 -7.47 -5.77 1.26
N GLY A 222 -7.55 -4.85 2.23
CA GLY A 222 -8.56 -3.80 2.26
C GLY A 222 -8.51 -2.83 1.08
N ASN A 223 -7.38 -2.73 0.37
CA ASN A 223 -7.27 -1.93 -0.85
C ASN A 223 -7.98 -2.57 -2.06
N CYS A 224 -8.10 -3.90 -2.11
CA CYS A 224 -8.40 -4.64 -3.34
C CYS A 224 -9.73 -4.24 -3.99
N SER A 225 -10.80 -4.08 -3.20
CA SER A 225 -12.12 -3.67 -3.72
C SER A 225 -12.12 -2.25 -4.29
N PHE A 226 -11.40 -1.32 -3.64
CA PHE A 226 -11.25 0.06 -4.12
C PHE A 226 -10.37 0.14 -5.37
N LEU A 227 -9.32 -0.68 -5.47
CA LEU A 227 -8.48 -0.74 -6.68
C LEU A 227 -9.25 -1.27 -7.89
N VAL A 228 -10.20 -2.19 -7.69
CA VAL A 228 -11.11 -2.61 -8.77
C VAL A 228 -11.94 -1.43 -9.28
N ASN A 229 -12.42 -0.56 -8.39
CA ASN A 229 -13.14 0.65 -8.79
C ASN A 229 -12.22 1.64 -9.53
N VAL A 230 -11.01 1.89 -9.02
CA VAL A 230 -10.00 2.74 -9.69
C VAL A 230 -9.74 2.27 -11.12
N VAL A 231 -9.50 0.96 -11.32
CA VAL A 231 -9.25 0.38 -12.63
C VAL A 231 -10.42 0.60 -13.59
N LYS A 232 -11.66 0.40 -13.12
CA LYS A 232 -12.87 0.60 -13.93
C LYS A 232 -13.04 2.06 -14.33
N TYR A 233 -12.96 2.99 -13.38
CA TYR A 233 -13.09 4.42 -13.66
C TYR A 233 -11.96 4.96 -14.54
N ALA A 234 -10.72 4.52 -14.33
CA ALA A 234 -9.58 4.90 -15.19
C ALA A 234 -9.79 4.41 -16.64
N GLY A 235 -10.23 3.17 -16.83
CA GLY A 235 -10.53 2.61 -18.15
C GLY A 235 -11.70 3.30 -18.85
N GLU A 236 -12.71 3.74 -18.10
CA GLU A 236 -13.81 4.55 -18.62
C GLU A 236 -13.35 5.95 -19.06
N ARG A 237 -12.57 6.64 -18.21
CA ARG A 237 -12.01 7.98 -18.50
C ARG A 237 -11.08 7.97 -19.72
N TYR A 238 -10.26 6.93 -19.87
CA TYR A 238 -9.21 6.88 -20.88
C TYR A 238 -9.27 5.61 -21.73
N ARG A 239 -10.07 5.66 -22.79
CA ARG A 239 -10.37 4.48 -23.64
C ARG A 239 -9.16 3.79 -24.29
N ARG A 240 -7.98 4.42 -24.31
CA ARG A 240 -6.76 3.86 -24.92
C ARG A 240 -5.82 3.18 -23.93
N ILE A 241 -5.95 3.41 -22.63
CA ILE A 241 -5.06 2.80 -21.64
C ILE A 241 -5.45 1.34 -21.37
N PHE A 242 -4.53 0.61 -20.75
CA PHE A 242 -4.80 -0.64 -20.05
C PHE A 242 -4.44 -0.45 -18.57
N CYS A 243 -5.46 -0.33 -17.73
CA CYS A 243 -5.29 -0.25 -16.28
C CYS A 243 -5.73 -1.58 -15.66
N SER A 244 -4.95 -2.14 -14.75
CA SER A 244 -5.24 -3.42 -14.12
C SER A 244 -4.83 -3.45 -12.65
N THR A 245 -5.41 -4.42 -11.93
CA THR A 245 -5.05 -4.80 -10.56
C THR A 245 -5.18 -6.32 -10.45
N SER A 246 -4.59 -6.90 -9.41
CA SER A 246 -4.86 -8.29 -9.00
C SER A 246 -5.25 -8.35 -7.52
N TRP A 247 -5.74 -9.50 -7.07
CA TRP A 247 -5.95 -9.73 -5.64
C TRP A 247 -4.58 -10.01 -5.01
N LEU A 248 -4.03 -9.09 -4.20
CA LEU A 248 -2.74 -9.29 -3.52
C LEU A 248 -1.60 -9.81 -4.45
N TYR A 249 -0.60 -10.47 -3.87
CA TYR A 249 0.64 -10.84 -4.56
C TYR A 249 0.85 -12.35 -4.81
N LEU A 250 -0.05 -13.22 -4.33
CA LEU A 250 -0.04 -14.67 -4.56
C LEU A 250 -1.48 -15.21 -4.70
N SER A 251 -2.18 -14.75 -5.73
CA SER A 251 -3.60 -15.10 -5.93
C SER A 251 -3.89 -15.70 -7.31
N GLY A 252 -2.91 -15.68 -8.21
CA GLY A 252 -3.04 -16.35 -9.50
C GLY A 252 -3.03 -17.86 -9.32
N THR A 253 -3.47 -18.59 -10.33
CA THR A 253 -3.51 -20.06 -10.32
C THR A 253 -2.16 -20.67 -9.90
N GLN A 254 -1.06 -20.13 -10.46
CA GLN A 254 0.28 -20.61 -10.15
C GLN A 254 0.74 -20.19 -8.74
N GLY A 255 0.53 -18.93 -8.34
CA GLY A 255 0.92 -18.47 -7.01
C GLY A 255 0.16 -19.17 -5.89
N VAL A 256 -1.14 -19.44 -6.07
CA VAL A 256 -1.93 -20.22 -5.12
C VAL A 256 -1.41 -21.65 -5.02
N ALA A 257 -1.15 -22.31 -6.16
CA ALA A 257 -0.59 -23.67 -6.15
C ALA A 257 0.76 -23.72 -5.40
N THR A 258 1.66 -22.78 -5.70
CA THR A 258 2.97 -22.66 -5.05
C THR A 258 2.88 -22.30 -3.56
N LEU A 259 1.89 -21.49 -3.17
CA LEU A 259 1.60 -21.22 -1.75
C LEU A 259 1.21 -22.52 -1.03
N GLN A 260 0.32 -23.33 -1.61
CA GLN A 260 -0.15 -24.58 -1.01
C GLN A 260 0.94 -25.65 -0.87
N GLU A 261 1.97 -25.67 -1.72
CA GLU A 261 3.07 -26.64 -1.65
C GLU A 261 3.84 -26.60 -0.32
N ARG A 262 3.92 -25.43 0.32
CA ARG A 262 4.69 -25.22 1.56
C ARG A 262 3.88 -24.73 2.74
N ARG A 263 2.58 -24.47 2.54
CA ARG A 263 1.65 -24.06 3.59
C ARG A 263 1.65 -25.11 4.70
N ARG A 264 1.81 -24.66 5.95
CA ARG A 264 1.78 -25.52 7.14
C ARG A 264 0.47 -25.41 7.90
N SER A 265 -0.19 -24.26 7.82
CA SER A 265 -1.48 -24.00 8.44
C SER A 265 -2.66 -24.62 7.69
N GLY A 266 -3.76 -24.87 8.40
CA GLY A 266 -5.06 -25.13 7.78
C GLY A 266 -5.69 -23.86 7.20
N ILE A 267 -6.85 -24.00 6.55
CA ILE A 267 -7.68 -22.88 6.11
C ILE A 267 -7.91 -21.93 7.30
N GLY A 268 -7.75 -20.63 7.05
CA GLY A 268 -7.79 -19.58 8.08
C GLY A 268 -6.44 -19.21 8.68
N GLY A 269 -5.38 -19.97 8.38
CA GLY A 269 -4.03 -19.64 8.84
C GLY A 269 -3.28 -18.57 8.04
N MET A 270 -3.83 -18.09 6.92
CA MET A 270 -3.17 -17.15 6.00
C MET A 270 -3.93 -15.82 5.81
N GLY A 271 -4.85 -15.45 6.72
CA GLY A 271 -5.68 -14.24 6.56
C GLY A 271 -4.93 -12.92 6.82
N HIS A 272 -4.45 -12.73 8.04
CA HIS A 272 -3.79 -11.50 8.52
C HIS A 272 -2.85 -11.76 9.70
N ALA A 273 -1.73 -11.05 9.77
CA ALA A 273 -0.61 -11.33 10.69
C ALA A 273 -0.19 -12.82 10.64
N CYS A 274 -0.25 -13.38 9.43
CA CYS A 274 -0.46 -14.80 9.23
C CYS A 274 0.84 -15.56 8.94
N GLU A 275 0.75 -16.87 8.63
CA GLU A 275 1.93 -17.68 8.28
C GLU A 275 2.70 -17.08 7.09
N LEU A 276 2.00 -16.63 6.04
CA LEU A 276 2.61 -16.07 4.83
C LEU A 276 3.34 -14.75 5.11
N GLU A 277 2.67 -13.79 5.73
CA GLU A 277 3.24 -12.47 6.02
C GLU A 277 4.41 -12.58 6.99
N THR A 278 4.25 -13.41 8.04
CA THR A 278 5.32 -13.65 9.00
C THR A 278 6.52 -14.30 8.34
N ALA A 279 6.31 -15.27 7.43
CA ALA A 279 7.40 -15.92 6.71
C ALA A 279 8.14 -14.93 5.79
N LEU A 280 7.41 -14.11 5.04
CA LEU A 280 7.98 -13.07 4.20
C LEU A 280 8.79 -12.06 5.04
N MET A 281 8.26 -11.60 6.16
CA MET A 281 8.98 -10.68 7.04
C MET A 281 10.21 -11.30 7.71
N LEU A 282 10.18 -12.59 8.08
CA LEU A 282 11.36 -13.32 8.56
C LEU A 282 12.49 -13.41 7.51
N HIS A 283 12.15 -13.27 6.23
CA HIS A 283 13.11 -13.20 5.12
C HIS A 283 13.55 -11.76 4.82
N ILE A 284 12.63 -10.81 4.76
CA ILE A 284 12.89 -9.43 4.29
C ILE A 284 13.45 -8.55 5.43
N ARG A 285 12.86 -8.62 6.63
CA ARG A 285 13.16 -7.77 7.80
C ARG A 285 13.14 -8.59 9.10
N PRO A 286 13.96 -9.65 9.25
CA PRO A 286 13.92 -10.52 10.43
C PRO A 286 14.10 -9.77 11.75
N GLU A 287 14.82 -8.64 11.75
CA GLU A 287 15.05 -7.78 12.91
C GLU A 287 13.79 -7.08 13.44
N LEU A 288 12.72 -6.99 12.64
CA LEU A 288 11.44 -6.39 13.03
C LEU A 288 10.43 -7.40 13.54
N VAL A 289 10.67 -8.71 13.34
CA VAL A 289 9.75 -9.78 13.74
C VAL A 289 9.99 -10.18 15.20
N ARG A 290 8.95 -10.11 16.04
CA ARG A 290 8.98 -10.52 17.46
C ARG A 290 8.36 -11.90 17.63
N MET A 291 9.02 -12.94 17.13
CA MET A 291 8.48 -14.31 17.14
C MET A 291 8.11 -14.82 18.54
N ASP A 292 8.72 -14.30 19.61
CA ASP A 292 8.38 -14.59 21.00
C ASP A 292 7.00 -14.07 21.42
N LYS A 293 6.42 -13.14 20.66
CA LYS A 293 5.10 -12.54 20.90
C LYS A 293 4.00 -13.09 20.00
N VAL A 294 4.32 -14.00 19.08
CA VAL A 294 3.33 -14.50 18.11
C VAL A 294 2.17 -15.22 18.82
N VAL A 295 0.95 -14.94 18.36
CA VAL A 295 -0.27 -15.59 18.83
C VAL A 295 -1.06 -16.00 17.60
N ASP A 296 -1.37 -17.28 17.49
CA ASP A 296 -2.19 -17.80 16.39
C ASP A 296 -3.67 -17.71 16.77
N GLU A 297 -4.46 -17.10 15.91
CA GLU A 297 -5.92 -17.00 16.04
C GLU A 297 -6.55 -17.47 14.71
N MET A 298 -7.07 -18.70 14.70
CA MET A 298 -7.70 -19.32 13.52
C MET A 298 -9.14 -19.82 13.79
N ASP A 299 -9.64 -19.68 15.01
CA ASP A 299 -10.98 -20.13 15.43
C ASP A 299 -11.99 -18.97 15.37
N PHE A 300 -11.97 -18.24 14.26
CA PHE A 300 -12.91 -17.16 13.98
C PHE A 300 -14.21 -17.69 13.36
N ILE A 301 -15.27 -16.88 13.38
CA ILE A 301 -16.59 -17.31 12.91
C ILE A 301 -16.55 -17.54 11.39
N ALA A 302 -16.65 -18.80 10.98
CA ALA A 302 -16.58 -19.20 9.57
C ALA A 302 -17.76 -20.08 9.15
N THR A 303 -18.13 -19.98 7.88
CA THR A 303 -19.11 -20.85 7.20
C THR A 303 -18.59 -21.25 5.83
N PRO A 304 -19.18 -22.25 5.15
CA PRO A 304 -18.79 -22.58 3.77
C PRO A 304 -18.92 -21.42 2.77
N SER A 305 -19.71 -20.39 3.09
CA SER A 305 -19.93 -19.22 2.23
C SER A 305 -19.22 -17.95 2.71
N TYR A 306 -18.50 -18.00 3.82
CA TYR A 306 -17.68 -16.90 4.33
C TYR A 306 -16.61 -17.42 5.28
N PHE A 307 -15.34 -17.26 4.90
CA PHE A 307 -14.20 -17.47 5.78
C PHE A 307 -13.04 -16.60 5.32
N MET A 308 -12.22 -16.15 6.27
CA MET A 308 -10.99 -15.43 5.97
C MET A 308 -9.87 -16.43 5.68
N ASP A 309 -9.13 -16.21 4.60
CA ASP A 309 -7.87 -16.87 4.25
C ASP A 309 -7.15 -15.96 3.24
N TRP A 310 -5.97 -16.34 2.76
CA TRP A 310 -5.20 -15.48 1.84
C TRP A 310 -5.98 -15.05 0.60
N VAL A 311 -6.69 -16.00 0.00
CA VAL A 311 -7.74 -15.73 -0.98
C VAL A 311 -9.06 -15.96 -0.25
N GLU A 312 -9.77 -14.87 0.04
CA GLU A 312 -11.08 -14.93 0.67
C GLU A 312 -12.00 -15.88 -0.10
N GLY A 313 -12.72 -16.71 0.65
CA GLY A 313 -13.51 -17.78 0.07
C GLY A 313 -14.98 -17.72 0.45
N GLY A 314 -15.80 -18.40 -0.36
CA GLY A 314 -17.23 -18.47 -0.18
C GLY A 314 -18.01 -17.64 -1.21
N ALA A 315 -19.29 -17.44 -0.94
CA ALA A 315 -20.23 -16.74 -1.83
C ALA A 315 -20.63 -15.35 -1.28
N LEU A 316 -20.33 -15.09 -0.01
CA LEU A 316 -20.68 -13.86 0.68
C LEU A 316 -19.42 -13.01 0.85
N VAL A 317 -19.60 -11.70 0.72
CA VAL A 317 -18.62 -10.70 1.09
C VAL A 317 -19.11 -10.05 2.37
N ALA A 318 -18.32 -10.13 3.43
CA ALA A 318 -18.65 -9.55 4.74
C ALA A 318 -17.41 -8.95 5.39
N ASN A 319 -17.64 -7.96 6.26
CA ASN A 319 -16.61 -7.27 7.02
C ASN A 319 -17.13 -7.05 8.45
N PRO A 320 -17.17 -8.09 9.29
CA PRO A 320 -17.54 -7.95 10.70
C PRO A 320 -16.48 -7.11 11.45
N PRO A 321 -16.83 -6.54 12.61
CA PRO A 321 -15.85 -6.02 13.56
C PRO A 321 -14.79 -7.08 13.87
N TRP A 322 -13.51 -6.71 13.85
CA TRP A 322 -12.42 -7.67 14.06
C TRP A 322 -12.29 -8.14 15.51
N ASP A 323 -12.82 -7.36 16.45
CA ASP A 323 -12.93 -7.70 17.86
C ASP A 323 -14.04 -8.72 18.17
N ASP A 324 -14.89 -9.07 17.19
CA ASP A 324 -15.80 -10.22 17.30
C ASP A 324 -15.05 -11.56 17.14
N ASP A 325 -13.96 -11.58 16.38
CA ASP A 325 -13.26 -12.80 15.97
C ASP A 325 -11.85 -12.94 16.57
N THR A 326 -11.19 -11.84 16.93
CA THR A 326 -9.78 -11.84 17.32
C THR A 326 -9.53 -10.96 18.54
N ARG A 327 -8.61 -11.39 19.41
CA ARG A 327 -8.19 -10.61 20.59
C ARG A 327 -6.91 -9.85 20.35
N THR A 328 -6.10 -10.32 19.41
CA THR A 328 -4.79 -9.77 19.10
C THR A 328 -4.77 -9.01 17.79
N GLY A 329 -5.84 -9.09 17.00
CA GLY A 329 -5.89 -8.57 15.64
C GLY A 329 -5.28 -9.50 14.59
N ALA A 330 -4.80 -10.69 14.96
CA ALA A 330 -4.34 -11.71 14.03
C ALA A 330 -5.52 -12.54 13.50
N TYR A 331 -5.54 -12.81 12.20
CA TYR A 331 -6.40 -13.81 11.55
C TYR A 331 -5.48 -14.83 10.86
N GLY A 332 -4.75 -15.63 11.63
CA GLY A 332 -3.75 -16.50 11.04
C GLY A 332 -2.85 -17.24 12.01
N ALA A 333 -1.90 -17.98 11.42
CA ALA A 333 -0.96 -18.85 12.12
C ALA A 333 0.49 -18.41 11.95
N GLY A 334 0.83 -17.20 12.42
CA GLY A 334 2.18 -16.65 12.32
C GLY A 334 3.25 -17.56 12.94
N SER A 335 2.91 -18.38 13.95
CA SER A 335 3.87 -19.25 14.64
C SER A 335 4.45 -20.35 13.74
N LEU A 336 3.77 -20.69 12.64
CA LEU A 336 4.19 -21.71 11.69
C LEU A 336 5.16 -21.19 10.63
N ALA A 337 5.35 -19.89 10.56
CA ALA A 337 6.22 -19.26 9.56
C ALA A 337 7.69 -19.69 9.67
N THR A 338 8.34 -19.80 8.52
CA THR A 338 9.79 -20.02 8.42
C THR A 338 10.39 -19.06 7.42
N ARG A 339 11.65 -18.67 7.63
CA ARG A 339 12.39 -17.81 6.69
C ARG A 339 12.50 -18.45 5.32
N GLU A 340 12.71 -19.77 5.26
CA GLU A 340 12.86 -20.53 4.03
C GLU A 340 11.56 -20.54 3.20
N ASN A 341 10.40 -20.57 3.87
CA ASN A 341 9.12 -20.39 3.19
C ASN A 341 8.95 -18.94 2.70
N GLY A 342 9.40 -17.96 3.47
CA GLY A 342 9.41 -16.55 3.07
C GLY A 342 10.20 -16.30 1.79
N GLU A 343 11.43 -16.80 1.70
CA GLU A 343 12.26 -16.69 0.50
C GLU A 343 11.56 -17.34 -0.72
N TYR A 344 10.99 -18.53 -0.52
CA TYR A 344 10.34 -19.30 -1.56
C TYR A 344 9.08 -18.60 -2.08
N TRP A 345 8.21 -18.12 -1.19
CA TRP A 345 6.99 -17.42 -1.56
C TRP A 345 7.26 -16.03 -2.13
N LEU A 346 8.31 -15.33 -1.70
CA LEU A 346 8.72 -14.07 -2.32
C LEU A 346 9.11 -14.27 -3.78
N LYS A 347 9.92 -15.29 -4.08
CA LYS A 347 10.28 -15.65 -5.46
C LYS A 347 9.05 -15.99 -6.29
N ALA A 348 8.10 -16.73 -5.72
CA ALA A 348 6.84 -17.07 -6.37
C ALA A 348 5.99 -15.83 -6.68
N ALA A 349 5.88 -14.90 -5.72
CA ALA A 349 5.14 -13.66 -5.88
C ALA A 349 5.72 -12.79 -7.00
N ILE A 350 7.06 -12.62 -7.01
CA ILE A 350 7.76 -11.89 -8.07
C ILE A 350 7.50 -12.54 -9.44
N SER A 351 7.65 -13.86 -9.53
CA SER A 351 7.41 -14.61 -10.77
C SER A 351 5.98 -14.43 -11.29
N GLU A 352 4.97 -14.56 -10.41
CA GLU A 352 3.57 -14.34 -10.77
C GLU A 352 3.35 -12.91 -11.30
N LYS A 353 3.89 -11.89 -10.62
CA LYS A 353 3.71 -10.51 -11.07
C LYS A 353 4.43 -10.24 -12.40
N VAL A 354 5.59 -10.85 -12.67
CA VAL A 354 6.27 -10.77 -13.98
C VAL A 354 5.41 -11.38 -15.08
N ILE A 355 4.75 -12.52 -14.83
CA ILE A 355 3.81 -13.11 -15.78
C ILE A 355 2.65 -12.13 -16.07
N HIS A 356 2.11 -11.48 -15.04
CA HIS A 356 1.07 -10.45 -15.25
C HIS A 356 1.57 -9.26 -16.08
N ILE A 357 2.84 -8.83 -15.92
CA ILE A 357 3.43 -7.78 -16.78
C ILE A 357 3.39 -8.20 -18.26
N ASP A 358 3.77 -9.45 -18.56
CA ASP A 358 3.74 -9.97 -19.92
C ASP A 358 2.31 -10.07 -20.47
N GLU A 359 1.35 -10.51 -19.67
CA GLU A 359 -0.06 -10.54 -20.04
C GLU A 359 -0.62 -9.14 -20.31
N ILE A 360 -0.25 -8.13 -19.50
CA ILE A 360 -0.67 -6.75 -19.72
C ILE A 360 -0.16 -6.24 -21.08
N HIS A 361 1.09 -6.52 -21.42
CA HIS A 361 1.66 -6.17 -22.73
C HIS A 361 0.93 -6.86 -23.89
N ASP A 362 0.64 -8.17 -23.77
CA ASP A 362 -0.12 -8.93 -24.78
C ASP A 362 -1.54 -8.35 -24.95
N GLN A 363 -2.24 -8.15 -23.83
CA GLN A 363 -3.60 -7.62 -23.81
C GLN A 363 -3.70 -6.23 -24.43
N TYR A 364 -2.73 -5.35 -24.14
CA TYR A 364 -2.65 -4.03 -24.78
C TYR A 364 -2.39 -4.16 -26.29
N THR A 365 -1.37 -4.93 -26.69
CA THR A 365 -0.97 -5.07 -28.10
C THR A 365 -2.09 -5.64 -28.96
N ARG A 366 -2.80 -6.67 -28.48
CA ARG A 366 -3.94 -7.25 -29.18
C ARG A 366 -5.12 -6.29 -29.32
N ARG A 367 -5.36 -5.44 -28.31
CA ARG A 367 -6.42 -4.42 -28.38
C ARG A 367 -6.06 -3.33 -29.38
N GLU A 368 -4.82 -2.85 -29.40
CA GLU A 368 -4.37 -1.90 -30.42
C GLU A 368 -4.50 -2.48 -31.82
N ALA A 369 -4.07 -3.73 -32.04
CA ALA A 369 -4.23 -4.40 -33.34
C ALA A 369 -5.71 -4.50 -33.77
N ARG A 370 -6.62 -4.84 -32.84
CA ARG A 370 -8.07 -4.86 -33.13
C ARG A 370 -8.62 -3.46 -33.47
N ARG A 371 -8.16 -2.42 -32.78
CA ARG A 371 -8.56 -1.02 -33.06
C ARG A 371 -8.07 -0.58 -34.44
N GLN A 372 -6.81 -0.88 -34.78
CA GLN A 372 -6.21 -0.58 -36.09
C GLN A 372 -6.91 -1.34 -37.23
N ALA A 373 -7.40 -2.55 -36.98
CA ALA A 373 -8.23 -3.30 -37.93
C ALA A 373 -9.68 -2.79 -38.04
N GLY A 374 -10.03 -1.68 -37.37
CA GLY A 374 -11.37 -1.07 -37.44
C GLY A 374 -12.46 -1.82 -36.65
N TYR A 375 -12.11 -2.74 -35.76
CA TYR A 375 -13.09 -3.52 -35.01
C TYR A 375 -13.94 -2.65 -34.05
N GLY A 376 -15.25 -2.87 -34.02
CA GLY A 376 -16.17 -2.15 -33.15
C GLY A 376 -16.40 -0.69 -33.58
N LEU A 377 -16.53 0.23 -32.63
CA LEU A 377 -16.74 1.66 -32.93
C LEU A 377 -15.48 2.36 -33.47
N TRP A 378 -14.31 1.70 -33.44
CA TRP A 378 -13.05 2.28 -33.90
C TRP A 378 -12.95 2.40 -35.42
N GLY A 379 -13.65 1.55 -36.18
CA GLY A 379 -13.76 1.66 -37.64
C GLY A 379 -14.76 2.73 -38.11
N LYS A 380 -15.62 3.27 -37.23
CA LYS A 380 -16.64 4.27 -37.61
C LYS A 380 -16.08 5.67 -37.82
N ASN A 381 -14.88 5.96 -37.31
CA ASN A 381 -14.26 7.28 -37.43
C ASN A 381 -13.40 7.45 -38.70
N ASN A 382 -13.29 6.43 -39.55
CA ASN A 382 -12.57 6.54 -40.83
C ASN A 382 -13.50 6.89 -42.02
N CYS A 383 -14.76 7.26 -41.77
CA CYS A 383 -15.75 7.57 -42.82
C CYS A 383 -16.40 8.95 -42.70
N GLN A 384 -15.84 9.89 -41.93
CA GLN A 384 -16.24 11.29 -42.01
C GLN A 384 -14.97 12.14 -42.19
N GLU A 385 -14.69 12.40 -43.47
CA GLU A 385 -13.90 13.54 -43.97
C GLU A 385 -14.50 14.87 -43.53
#